data_AF-A0A1T5GVP1-F1
#
_entry.id   AF-A0A1T5GVP1-F1
#
_cell.length_a   1.000
_cell.length_b   1.000
_cell.length_c   1.000
_cell.angle_alpha   90.00
_cell.angle_beta   90.00
_cell.angle_gamma   90.00
#
_symmetry.space_group_name_H-M   'P 1'
#
loop_
_entity.id
_entity.type
_entity.pdbx_description
1 polymer ?
#
loop_
_entity_poly.entity_id
_entity_poly.type
_entity_poly.pdbx_seq_one_letter_code
_entity_poly.pdbx_strand_id
1 'polypeptide(L)'
;MTPIRGWAPRGSKLVAHAPFGKWRTLTFLAALRHDRIDAPCVLDGPINGQLFTAYVEQFLVPTLLPGDIVIMDNLGSHKGQAVRKAIRAAGARLLFLPPYSPDLNPIEQVFAKLKLLMRKAAERTVEDTWKRIGTLLDAFSPSECANYLRNSGYASI
;
A
#
# COMPACT_ATOMS: atom_id res chain seq x y z
N MET A 1 4.75 11.13 9.72
CA MET A 1 3.29 11.12 9.97
C MET A 1 3.02 11.30 11.46
N THR A 2 1.99 12.06 11.83
CA THR A 2 1.69 12.41 13.23
C THR A 2 0.22 12.13 13.56
N PRO A 3 -0.13 11.64 14.77
CA PRO A 3 -1.51 11.60 15.22
C PRO A 3 -2.14 13.00 15.23
N ILE A 4 -3.37 13.13 14.73
CA ILE A 4 -4.14 14.38 14.73
C ILE A 4 -5.09 14.50 15.93
N ARG A 5 -5.31 13.40 16.65
CA ARG A 5 -6.22 13.27 17.79
C ARG A 5 -5.59 12.29 18.79
N GLY A 6 -5.95 12.42 20.07
CA GLY A 6 -5.55 11.49 21.12
C GLY A 6 -6.43 11.65 22.35
N TRP A 7 -6.19 10.80 23.35
CA TRP A 7 -6.99 10.71 24.58
C TRP A 7 -6.10 10.93 25.80
N ALA A 8 -6.61 11.66 26.79
CA ALA A 8 -6.00 11.83 28.10
C ALA A 8 -7.07 11.74 29.19
N PRO A 9 -6.71 11.37 30.43
CA PRO A 9 -7.63 11.43 31.56
C PRO A 9 -8.25 12.82 31.72
N ARG A 10 -9.48 12.87 32.21
CA ARG A 10 -10.18 14.14 32.45
C ARG A 10 -9.38 15.01 33.42
N GLY A 11 -9.13 16.27 33.04
CA GLY A 11 -8.32 17.20 33.82
C GLY A 11 -6.81 17.14 33.53
N SER A 12 -6.36 16.22 32.67
CA SER A 12 -4.96 16.11 32.26
C SER A 12 -4.75 16.62 30.83
N LYS A 13 -3.63 17.30 30.60
CA LYS A 13 -3.21 17.71 29.25
C LYS A 13 -2.60 16.53 28.50
N LEU A 14 -3.06 16.28 27.28
CA LEU A 14 -2.36 15.39 26.36
C LEU A 14 -1.08 16.07 25.85
N VAL A 15 0.08 15.53 26.21
CA VAL A 15 1.37 15.96 25.66
C VAL A 15 1.72 15.08 24.47
N ALA A 16 1.97 15.69 23.32
CA ALA A 16 2.35 15.00 22.09
C ALA A 16 3.43 15.79 21.35
N HIS A 17 4.18 15.08 20.51
CA HIS A 17 5.29 15.64 19.73
C HIS A 17 5.06 15.41 18.24
N ALA A 18 5.35 16.44 17.44
CA ALA A 18 5.31 16.39 15.99
C ALA A 18 6.70 16.72 15.43
N PRO A 19 7.17 16.04 14.37
CA PRO A 19 8.38 16.45 13.67
C PRO A 19 8.22 17.87 13.11
N PHE A 20 9.30 18.65 13.19
CA PHE A 20 9.40 20.01 12.69
C PHE A 20 10.61 20.11 11.74
N GLY A 21 10.50 20.90 10.67
CA GLY A 21 11.57 21.09 9.68
C GLY A 21 11.33 20.36 8.36
N LYS A 22 12.41 19.84 7.75
CA LYS A 22 12.37 19.24 6.40
C LYS A 22 11.70 17.86 6.44
N TRP A 23 10.66 17.70 5.62
CA TRP A 23 10.00 16.43 5.41
C TRP A 23 10.78 15.58 4.42
N ARG A 24 10.95 14.29 4.72
CA ARG A 24 11.35 13.28 3.74
C ARG A 24 10.10 12.52 3.29
N THR A 25 10.02 12.26 2.00
CA THR A 25 8.92 11.50 1.40
C THR A 25 9.38 10.07 1.20
N LEU A 26 8.62 9.11 1.70
CA LEU A 26 8.78 7.69 1.39
C LEU A 26 7.52 7.23 0.66
N THR A 27 7.69 6.47 -0.42
CA THR A 27 6.58 5.84 -1.14
C THR A 27 6.53 4.37 -0.78
N PHE A 28 5.38 3.91 -0.26
CA PHE A 28 5.13 2.49 -0.04
C PHE A 28 4.26 1.93 -1.16
N LEU A 29 4.68 0.79 -1.71
CA LEU A 29 3.98 0.02 -2.72
C LEU A 29 3.73 -1.38 -2.18
N ALA A 30 2.58 -1.95 -2.53
CA ALA A 30 2.26 -3.34 -2.26
C ALA A 30 1.13 -3.78 -3.20
N ALA A 31 0.92 -5.09 -3.27
CA ALA A 31 -0.30 -5.69 -3.79
C ALA A 31 -1.15 -6.24 -2.64
N LEU A 32 -2.46 -6.35 -2.87
CA LEU A 32 -3.39 -7.01 -1.96
C LEU A 32 -3.94 -8.25 -2.65
N ARG A 33 -3.78 -9.41 -2.02
CA ARG A 33 -4.46 -10.66 -2.38
C ARG A 33 -5.52 -10.98 -1.34
N HIS A 34 -6.40 -11.94 -1.65
CA HIS A 34 -7.48 -12.34 -0.74
C HIS A 34 -7.02 -12.83 0.63
N ASP A 35 -5.76 -13.24 0.75
CA ASP A 35 -5.19 -13.92 1.90
C ASP A 35 -4.00 -13.17 2.51
N ARG A 36 -3.45 -12.15 1.85
CA ARG A 36 -2.23 -11.45 2.30
C ARG A 36 -2.00 -10.11 1.61
N ILE A 37 -1.14 -9.30 2.22
CA ILE A 37 -0.41 -8.24 1.52
C ILE A 37 0.78 -8.90 0.81
N ASP A 38 0.98 -8.57 -0.46
CA ASP A 38 2.01 -9.18 -1.31
C ASP A 38 2.92 -8.13 -1.93
N ALA A 39 4.11 -8.54 -2.36
CA ALA A 39 5.12 -7.68 -2.99
C ALA A 39 5.36 -6.30 -2.30
N PRO A 40 5.54 -6.20 -0.97
CA PRO A 40 5.75 -4.92 -0.32
C PRO A 40 7.11 -4.30 -0.70
N CYS A 41 7.13 -3.00 -0.97
CA CYS A 41 8.34 -2.24 -1.31
C CYS A 41 8.25 -0.81 -0.75
N VAL A 42 9.36 -0.28 -0.23
CA VAL A 42 9.47 1.14 0.15
C VAL A 42 10.55 1.79 -0.71
N LEU A 43 10.22 2.92 -1.30
CA LEU A 43 11.11 3.76 -2.10
C LEU A 43 11.36 5.10 -1.38
N ASP A 44 12.58 5.61 -1.50
CA ASP A 44 12.91 6.97 -1.08
C ASP A 44 12.48 7.97 -2.17
N GLY A 45 11.57 8.87 -1.83
CA GLY A 45 11.03 9.88 -2.73
C GLY A 45 9.76 9.47 -3.50
N PRO A 46 9.30 10.37 -4.39
CA PRO A 46 8.09 10.17 -5.19
C PRO A 46 8.30 9.10 -6.27
N ILE A 47 7.24 8.38 -6.58
CA ILE A 47 7.26 7.39 -7.66
C ILE A 47 7.09 8.02 -9.04
N ASN A 48 7.73 7.41 -10.05
CA ASN A 48 7.55 7.72 -11.46
C ASN A 48 7.39 6.42 -12.27
N GLY A 49 7.17 6.53 -13.59
CA GLY A 49 6.96 5.35 -14.44
C GLY A 49 8.12 4.36 -14.47
N GLN A 50 9.37 4.84 -14.35
CA GLN A 50 10.55 3.98 -14.33
C GLN A 50 10.64 3.19 -13.03
N LEU A 51 10.52 3.86 -11.88
CA LEU A 51 10.52 3.22 -10.57
C LEU A 51 9.35 2.25 -10.42
N PHE A 52 8.18 2.61 -10.93
CA PHE A 52 7.02 1.71 -10.92
C PHE A 52 7.23 0.47 -11.80
N THR A 53 7.84 0.65 -12.99
CA THR A 53 8.20 -0.50 -13.85
C THR A 53 9.17 -1.44 -13.13
N ALA A 54 10.21 -0.89 -12.49
CA ALA A 54 11.16 -1.69 -11.71
C ALA A 54 10.47 -2.44 -10.55
N TYR A 55 9.56 -1.78 -9.83
CA TYR A 55 8.74 -2.44 -8.81
C TYR A 55 7.93 -3.62 -9.38
N VAL A 56 7.28 -3.41 -10.53
CA VAL A 56 6.48 -4.47 -11.17
C VAL A 56 7.36 -5.65 -11.56
N GLU A 57 8.50 -5.41 -12.20
CA GLU A 57 9.37 -6.47 -12.69
C GLU A 57 10.08 -7.24 -11.56
N GLN A 58 10.52 -6.53 -10.51
CA GLN A 58 11.38 -7.09 -9.47
C GLN A 58 10.63 -7.59 -8.24
N PHE A 59 9.44 -7.04 -7.95
CA PHE A 59 8.69 -7.39 -6.74
C PHE A 59 7.34 -8.02 -7.07
N LEU A 60 6.56 -7.43 -7.98
CA LEU A 60 5.20 -7.94 -8.25
C LEU A 60 5.22 -9.20 -9.11
N VAL A 61 5.88 -9.17 -10.26
CA VAL A 61 5.89 -10.29 -11.22
C VAL A 61 6.35 -11.61 -10.59
N PRO A 62 7.40 -11.65 -9.74
CA PRO A 62 7.80 -12.89 -9.06
C PRO A 62 6.72 -13.53 -8.18
N THR A 63 5.70 -12.77 -7.75
CA THR A 63 4.61 -13.27 -6.90
C THR A 63 3.36 -13.67 -7.71
N LEU A 64 3.37 -13.51 -9.03
CA LEU A 64 2.23 -13.82 -9.89
C LEU A 64 2.24 -15.27 -10.36
N LEU A 65 1.05 -15.82 -10.52
CA LEU A 65 0.81 -17.11 -11.17
C LEU A 65 0.05 -16.92 -12.49
N PRO A 66 0.24 -17.81 -13.48
CA PRO A 66 -0.58 -17.81 -14.69
C PRO A 66 -2.07 -17.82 -14.35
N GLY A 67 -2.83 -16.92 -14.98
CA GLY A 67 -4.27 -16.74 -14.74
C GLY A 67 -4.61 -15.65 -13.71
N ASP A 68 -3.64 -15.18 -12.92
CA ASP A 68 -3.85 -14.05 -12.00
C ASP A 68 -4.36 -12.81 -12.73
N ILE A 69 -5.13 -11.99 -12.01
CA ILE A 69 -5.60 -10.69 -12.49
C ILE A 69 -4.99 -9.61 -11.60
N VAL A 70 -4.13 -8.80 -12.20
CA VAL A 70 -3.57 -7.60 -11.58
C VAL A 70 -4.51 -6.44 -11.88
N ILE A 71 -5.04 -5.83 -10.82
CA ILE A 71 -5.92 -4.67 -10.89
C ILE A 71 -5.15 -3.47 -10.36
N MET A 72 -5.07 -2.41 -11.16
CA MET A 72 -4.35 -1.19 -10.81
C MET A 72 -5.27 0.02 -10.90
N ASP A 73 -4.98 1.05 -10.11
CA ASP A 73 -5.58 2.37 -10.32
C ASP A 73 -5.20 2.93 -11.70
N ASN A 74 -5.86 4.01 -12.11
CA ASN A 74 -5.69 4.59 -13.45
C ASN A 74 -4.57 5.66 -13.55
N LEU A 75 -3.62 5.68 -12.62
CA LEU A 75 -2.53 6.66 -12.58
C LEU A 75 -1.61 6.55 -13.80
N GLY A 76 -1.10 7.69 -14.30
CA GLY A 76 -0.27 7.73 -15.50
C GLY A 76 1.00 6.87 -15.41
N SER A 77 1.64 6.79 -14.24
CA SER A 77 2.82 5.95 -14.00
C SER A 77 2.57 4.46 -14.18
N HIS A 78 1.32 3.99 -14.05
CA HIS A 78 0.96 2.58 -14.18
C HIS A 78 0.77 2.13 -15.64
N LYS A 79 0.70 3.07 -16.59
CA LYS A 79 0.32 2.80 -17.98
C LYS A 79 1.50 2.46 -18.90
N GLY A 80 2.70 2.27 -18.35
CA GLY A 80 3.89 1.93 -19.11
C GLY A 80 3.70 0.64 -19.93
N GLN A 81 4.19 0.62 -21.18
CA GLN A 81 4.14 -0.60 -22.01
C GLN A 81 4.93 -1.75 -21.38
N ALA A 82 6.05 -1.45 -20.72
CA ALA A 82 6.88 -2.41 -20.01
C ALA A 82 6.11 -3.14 -18.90
N VAL A 83 5.36 -2.42 -18.07
CA VAL A 83 4.47 -2.98 -17.03
C VAL A 83 3.52 -4.02 -17.61
N ARG A 84 2.82 -3.65 -18.70
CA ARG A 84 1.88 -4.56 -19.37
C ARG A 84 2.57 -5.80 -19.92
N LYS A 85 3.75 -5.63 -20.53
CA LYS A 85 4.53 -6.74 -21.10
C LYS A 85 5.00 -7.70 -20.01
N ALA A 86 5.53 -7.18 -18.91
CA ALA A 86 6.03 -7.96 -17.79
C ALA A 86 4.92 -8.82 -17.15
N ILE A 87 3.76 -8.22 -16.87
CA ILE A 87 2.61 -8.95 -16.29
C ILE A 87 2.10 -10.04 -17.23
N ARG A 88 1.99 -9.75 -18.54
CA ARG A 88 1.56 -10.74 -19.54
C ARG A 88 2.57 -11.89 -19.71
N ALA A 89 3.86 -11.59 -19.62
CA ALA A 89 4.91 -12.61 -19.71
C ALA A 89 4.83 -13.62 -18.55
N ALA A 90 4.32 -13.20 -17.39
CA ALA A 90 4.01 -14.09 -16.26
C ALA A 90 2.71 -14.90 -16.44
N GLY A 91 2.00 -14.74 -17.56
CA GLY A 91 0.71 -15.39 -17.81
C GLY A 91 -0.47 -14.74 -17.08
N ALA A 92 -0.28 -13.55 -16.50
CA ALA A 92 -1.32 -12.80 -15.79
C ALA A 92 -2.01 -11.75 -16.69
N ARG A 93 -3.19 -11.31 -16.28
CA ARG A 93 -3.98 -10.26 -16.94
C ARG A 93 -3.87 -8.95 -16.17
N LEU A 94 -3.90 -7.83 -16.89
CA LEU A 94 -3.87 -6.48 -16.31
C LEU A 94 -5.19 -5.75 -16.61
N LEU A 95 -5.86 -5.30 -15.56
CA LEU A 95 -7.04 -4.44 -15.62
C LEU A 95 -6.77 -3.11 -14.91
N PHE A 96 -7.36 -2.04 -15.45
CA PHE A 96 -7.32 -0.71 -14.82
C PHE A 96 -8.71 -0.37 -14.29
N LEU A 97 -8.74 0.23 -13.11
CA LEU A 97 -9.95 0.82 -12.57
C LEU A 97 -10.39 2.04 -13.38
N PRO A 98 -11.69 2.38 -13.38
CA PRO A 98 -12.15 3.64 -13.93
C PRO A 98 -11.46 4.83 -13.21
N PRO A 99 -11.28 5.98 -13.89
CA PRO A 99 -10.75 7.18 -13.25
C PRO A 99 -11.58 7.56 -12.00
N TYR A 100 -10.89 8.02 -10.95
CA TYR A 100 -11.52 8.53 -9.72
C TYR A 100 -12.43 7.51 -9.01
N SER A 101 -12.12 6.21 -9.08
CA SER A 101 -12.85 5.14 -8.39
C SER A 101 -12.05 4.49 -7.26
N PRO A 102 -11.64 5.23 -6.21
CA PRO A 102 -10.86 4.69 -5.11
C PRO A 102 -11.66 3.70 -4.24
N ASP A 103 -12.98 3.79 -4.24
CA ASP A 103 -13.92 2.86 -3.61
C ASP A 103 -13.80 1.44 -4.18
N LEU A 104 -13.50 1.33 -5.47
CA LEU A 104 -13.22 0.07 -6.16
C LEU A 104 -11.78 -0.42 -5.96
N ASN A 105 -10.93 0.30 -5.22
CA ASN A 105 -9.54 -0.10 -4.95
C ASN A 105 -9.38 -0.61 -3.51
N PRO A 106 -9.43 -1.93 -3.26
CA PRO A 106 -9.48 -2.47 -1.90
C PRO A 106 -8.20 -2.19 -1.08
N ILE A 107 -7.06 -2.00 -1.73
CA ILE A 107 -5.80 -1.71 -1.04
C ILE A 107 -5.79 -0.33 -0.36
N GLU A 108 -6.67 0.60 -0.76
CA GLU A 108 -6.80 1.89 -0.08
C GLU A 108 -7.20 1.73 1.40
N GLN A 109 -7.99 0.70 1.71
CA GLN A 109 -8.39 0.37 3.08
C GLN A 109 -7.19 -0.16 3.90
N VAL A 110 -6.33 -0.97 3.27
CA VAL A 110 -5.05 -1.41 3.85
C VAL A 110 -4.17 -0.20 4.18
N PHE A 111 -4.03 0.73 3.22
CA PHE A 111 -3.23 1.93 3.42
C PHE A 111 -3.80 2.84 4.51
N ALA A 112 -5.13 2.92 4.66
CA ALA A 112 -5.77 3.67 5.74
C ALA A 112 -5.38 3.08 7.11
N LYS A 113 -5.49 1.75 7.29
CA LYS A 113 -5.09 1.07 8.54
C LYS A 113 -3.58 1.18 8.78
N LEU A 114 -2.74 0.94 7.77
CA LEU A 114 -1.29 1.03 7.89
C LEU A 114 -0.86 2.45 8.31
N LYS A 115 -1.45 3.50 7.72
CA LYS A 115 -1.20 4.89 8.11
C LYS A 115 -1.55 5.15 9.57
N LEU A 116 -2.64 4.58 10.07
CA LEU A 116 -3.01 4.67 11.49
C LEU A 116 -1.97 3.99 12.39
N LEU A 117 -1.58 2.75 12.08
CA LEU A 117 -0.58 2.00 12.84
C LEU A 117 0.78 2.72 12.86
N MET A 118 1.21 3.25 11.72
CA MET A 118 2.44 4.03 11.61
C MET A 118 2.39 5.36 12.38
N ARG A 119 1.24 6.05 12.43
CA ARG A 119 1.07 7.24 13.28
C ARG A 119 1.21 6.88 14.76
N LYS A 120 0.72 5.70 15.17
CA LYS A 120 0.85 5.18 16.54
C LYS A 120 2.28 4.77 16.87
N ALA A 121 2.99 4.12 15.95
CA ALA A 121 4.38 3.71 16.13
C ALA A 121 5.34 4.90 16.25
N ALA A 122 5.02 6.02 15.57
CA ALA A 122 5.72 7.28 15.73
C ALA A 122 7.24 7.24 15.42
N GLU A 123 7.67 6.35 14.53
CA GLU A 123 9.06 6.30 14.06
C GLU A 123 9.49 7.62 13.39
N ARG A 124 10.77 7.96 13.54
CA ARG A 124 11.32 9.28 13.11
C ARG A 124 12.56 9.19 12.22
N THR A 125 13.10 8.01 11.99
CA THR A 125 14.17 7.78 11.02
C THR A 125 13.62 7.01 9.81
N VAL A 126 14.32 7.10 8.67
CA VAL A 126 13.96 6.36 7.46
C VAL A 126 14.07 4.85 7.70
N GLU A 127 15.17 4.40 8.30
CA GLU A 127 15.43 2.98 8.55
C GLU A 127 14.42 2.37 9.52
N ASP A 128 14.11 3.05 10.63
CA ASP A 128 13.13 2.55 11.60
C ASP A 128 11.72 2.52 10.99
N THR A 129 11.41 3.50 10.13
CA THR A 129 10.17 3.51 9.37
C THR A 129 10.05 2.28 8.47
N TRP A 130 11.12 1.89 7.76
CA TRP A 130 11.12 0.71 6.89
C TRP A 130 10.96 -0.58 7.69
N LYS A 131 11.75 -0.76 8.75
CA LYS A 131 11.66 -1.92 9.65
C LYS A 131 10.26 -2.03 10.25
N ARG A 132 9.70 -0.89 10.69
CA ARG A 132 8.36 -0.84 11.27
C ARG A 132 7.30 -1.22 10.27
N ILE A 133 7.33 -0.70 9.04
CA ILE A 133 6.39 -1.10 7.99
C ILE A 133 6.39 -2.62 7.84
N GLY A 134 7.57 -3.24 7.72
CA GLY A 134 7.71 -4.70 7.63
C GLY A 134 6.97 -5.43 8.75
N THR A 135 7.25 -5.08 10.02
CA THR A 135 6.58 -5.72 11.17
C THR A 135 5.07 -5.45 11.26
N LEU A 136 4.60 -4.31 10.73
CA LEU A 136 3.18 -3.97 10.78
C LEU A 136 2.36 -4.72 9.72
N LEU A 137 3.00 -5.24 8.66
CA LEU A 137 2.30 -6.06 7.67
C LEU A 137 1.78 -7.38 8.29
N ASP A 138 2.43 -7.88 9.35
CA ASP A 138 1.96 -9.05 10.11
C ASP A 138 0.62 -8.81 10.83
N ALA A 139 0.20 -7.55 10.98
CA ALA A 139 -1.08 -7.20 11.60
C ALA A 139 -2.28 -7.34 10.64
N PHE A 140 -2.08 -7.78 9.39
CA PHE A 140 -3.12 -7.96 8.38
C PHE A 140 -3.39 -9.44 8.16
N SER A 141 -4.43 -9.97 8.84
CA SER A 141 -4.77 -11.39 8.72
C SER A 141 -5.35 -11.74 7.34
N PRO A 142 -5.31 -13.01 6.92
CA PRO A 142 -5.96 -13.46 5.69
C PRO A 142 -7.46 -13.11 5.63
N SER A 143 -8.17 -13.31 6.74
CA SER A 143 -9.60 -12.97 6.82
C SER A 143 -9.86 -11.48 6.61
N GLU A 144 -8.97 -10.63 7.11
CA GLU A 144 -9.07 -9.18 6.96
C GLU A 144 -8.78 -8.76 5.51
N CYS A 145 -7.78 -9.36 4.87
CA CYS A 145 -7.48 -9.14 3.46
C CYS A 145 -8.68 -9.49 2.56
N ALA A 146 -9.32 -10.63 2.80
CA ALA A 146 -10.53 -11.04 2.10
C ALA A 146 -11.68 -10.05 2.31
N ASN A 147 -11.83 -9.52 3.53
CA ASN A 147 -12.87 -8.55 3.86
C ASN A 147 -12.69 -7.23 3.08
N TYR A 148 -11.45 -6.77 2.86
CA TYR A 148 -11.19 -5.58 2.04
C TYR A 148 -11.69 -5.73 0.61
N LEU A 149 -11.38 -6.88 -0.02
CA LEU A 149 -11.85 -7.22 -1.36
C LEU A 149 -13.39 -7.32 -1.41
N ARG A 150 -14.01 -7.99 -0.44
CA ARG A 150 -15.48 -8.07 -0.34
C ARG A 150 -16.11 -6.68 -0.21
N ASN A 151 -15.55 -5.83 0.64
CA ASN A 151 -16.07 -4.47 0.87
C ASN A 151 -15.99 -3.59 -0.39
N SER A 152 -14.98 -3.79 -1.25
CA SER A 152 -14.86 -3.09 -2.55
C SER A 152 -15.61 -3.78 -3.69
N GLY A 153 -16.48 -4.76 -3.42
CA GLY A 153 -17.36 -5.39 -4.41
C GLY A 153 -16.75 -6.52 -5.23
N TYR A 154 -15.57 -7.02 -4.88
CA TYR A 154 -14.90 -8.13 -5.61
C TYR A 154 -15.43 -9.51 -5.23
N ALA A 155 -16.23 -9.59 -4.17
CA ALA A 155 -16.94 -10.79 -3.78
C ALA A 155 -18.43 -10.48 -3.81
N SER A 156 -18.99 -10.37 -5.01
CA SER A 156 -20.43 -10.45 -5.23
C SER A 156 -20.87 -11.92 -5.21
N ILE A 157 -21.90 -12.17 -4.41
CA ILE A 157 -22.67 -13.40 -4.25
C ILE A 157 -23.27 -13.83 -5.60
#